data_AF-A0A847GV43-F1
#
_entry.id   AF-A0A847GV43-F1
#
_cell.length_a   1.000
_cell.length_b   1.000
_cell.length_c   1.000
_cell.angle_alpha   90.00
_cell.angle_beta   90.00
_cell.angle_gamma   90.00
#
_symmetry.space_group_name_H-M   'P 1'
#
loop_
_entity.id
_entity.type
_entity.pdbx_description
1 polymer ?
#
loop_
_entity_poly.entity_id
_entity_poly.type
_entity_poly.pdbx_seq_one_letter_code
_entity_poly.pdbx_strand_id
1 'polypeptide(L)' 'MFRHVESGGGIDQVRETRPEWSERRFHYDFRIPLGSRLMYIETVLMDDDPEDPTIHVVSIHEA' A
#
# COMPACT_ATOMS: atom_id res chain seq x y z
N MET A 1 -5.43 4.96 8.43
CA MET A 1 -5.56 3.48 8.50
C MET A 1 -6.98 3.07 8.91
N PHE A 2 -7.33 2.93 10.20
CA PHE A 2 -8.65 2.42 10.62
C PHE A 2 -9.86 3.18 10.03
N ARG A 3 -9.88 4.52 10.15
CA ARG A 3 -10.94 5.36 9.55
C ARG A 3 -11.08 5.24 8.03
N HIS A 4 -10.02 4.84 7.31
CA HIS A 4 -10.05 4.68 5.86
C HIS A 4 -10.68 3.35 5.45
N VAL A 5 -10.41 2.30 6.24
CA VAL A 5 -11.06 0.99 6.08
C VAL A 5 -12.55 1.11 6.36
N GLU A 6 -12.94 1.84 7.41
CA GLU A 6 -14.35 2.10 7.72
C GLU A 6 -15.09 2.87 6.63
N SER A 7 -14.41 3.75 5.88
CA SER A 7 -15.01 4.50 4.76
C SER A 7 -15.12 3.71 3.44
N GLY A 8 -14.90 2.39 3.47
CA GLY A 8 -14.95 1.53 2.28
C GLY A 8 -13.61 1.38 1.55
N GLY A 9 -12.52 1.86 2.15
CA GLY A 9 -11.17 1.56 1.69
C GLY A 9 -10.73 0.16 2.09
N GLY A 10 -9.65 -0.32 1.48
CA GLY A 10 -9.13 -1.67 1.72
C GLY A 10 -7.61 -1.68 1.69
N ILE A 11 -7.03 -2.67 2.37
CA ILE A 11 -5.58 -2.89 2.36
C ILE A 11 -5.36 -4.37 2.19
N ASP A 12 -4.71 -4.72 1.09
CA ASP A 12 -4.28 -6.09 0.84
C ASP A 12 -2.78 -6.19 1.08
N GLN A 13 -2.37 -7.22 1.80
CA GLN A 13 -0.98 -7.63 1.87
C GLN A 13 -0.76 -8.75 0.87
N VAL A 14 0.13 -8.53 -0.09
CA VAL A 14 0.41 -9.47 -1.17
C VAL A 14 1.86 -9.89 -1.09
N ARG A 15 2.13 -11.19 -1.24
CA ARG A 15 3.50 -11.70 -1.24
C ARG A 15 4.25 -11.15 -2.45
N GLU A 16 5.40 -10.55 -2.21
CA GLU A 16 6.24 -10.04 -3.28
C GLU A 16 6.92 -11.21 -4.01
N THR A 17 6.95 -11.12 -5.33
CA THR A 17 7.47 -12.18 -6.22
C THR A 17 8.39 -11.65 -7.29
N ARG A 18 8.45 -10.32 -7.48
CA ARG A 18 9.28 -9.66 -8.47
C ARG A 18 10.76 -9.72 -8.04
N PRO A 19 11.68 -10.11 -8.94
CA PRO A 19 13.11 -10.25 -8.61
C PRO A 19 13.74 -8.96 -8.04
N GLU A 20 13.36 -7.80 -8.57
CA GLU A 20 13.87 -6.48 -8.17
C GLU A 20 13.48 -6.10 -6.73
N TRP A 21 12.47 -6.74 -6.16
CA TRP A 21 12.02 -6.55 -4.78
C TRP A 21 12.18 -7.82 -3.93
N SER A 22 13.07 -8.73 -4.33
CA SER A 22 13.25 -10.04 -3.68
C SER A 22 13.64 -9.98 -2.19
N GLU A 23 14.23 -8.87 -1.74
CA GLU A 23 14.52 -8.62 -0.33
C GLU A 23 13.28 -8.23 0.49
N ARG A 24 12.16 -7.94 -0.16
CA ARG A 24 10.92 -7.48 0.44
C ARG A 24 9.95 -8.66 0.46
N ARG A 25 9.36 -8.93 1.61
CA ARG A 25 8.47 -10.09 1.78
C ARG A 25 7.08 -9.86 1.18
N PHE A 26 6.63 -8.61 1.22
CA PHE A 26 5.29 -8.20 0.83
C PHE A 26 5.31 -6.83 0.17
N HIS A 27 4.34 -6.60 -0.72
CA HIS A 27 3.84 -5.27 -1.03
C HIS A 27 2.43 -5.10 -0.46
N TYR A 28 2.01 -3.85 -0.35
CA TYR A 28 0.74 -3.45 0.26
C TYR A 28 -0.04 -2.56 -0.70
N ASP A 29 -1.28 -2.97 -0.95
CA ASP A 29 -2.17 -2.32 -1.89
C ASP A 29 -3.25 -1.58 -1.14
N PHE A 30 -3.26 -0.26 -1.24
CA PHE A 30 -4.28 0.58 -0.66
C PHE A 30 -5.36 0.90 -1.69
N ARG A 31 -6.62 0.74 -1.30
CA ARG A 31 -7.77 1.29 -2.00
C ARG A 31 -8.35 2.42 -1.16
N ILE A 32 -8.21 3.65 -1.63
CA ILE A 32 -8.58 4.86 -0.88
C ILE A 32 -9.69 5.59 -1.64
N PRO A 33 -10.89 5.71 -1.05
CA PRO A 33 -11.93 6.56 -1.60
C PRO A 33 -11.51 8.03 -1.54
N LEU A 34 -11.54 8.73 -2.67
CA LEU A 34 -11.25 10.16 -2.80
C LEU A 34 -12.38 10.84 -3.57
N GLY A 35 -13.39 11.33 -2.84
CA GLY A 35 -14.61 11.84 -3.45
C GLY A 35 -15.38 10.72 -4.15
N SER A 36 -15.62 10.86 -5.46
CA SER A 36 -16.27 9.83 -6.29
C SER A 36 -15.29 8.82 -6.89
N ARG A 37 -13.99 8.96 -6.65
CA ARG A 37 -12.95 8.10 -7.21
C ARG A 37 -12.47 7.10 -6.18
N LEU A 38 -12.04 5.94 -6.66
CA LEU A 38 -11.31 4.97 -5.86
C LEU A 38 -9.86 4.98 -6.35
N MET A 39 -8.94 5.41 -5.50
CA MET A 39 -7.51 5.42 -5.83
C MET A 39 -6.89 4.09 -5.39
N TYR A 40 -6.16 3.46 -6.30
CA TYR A 40 -5.28 2.34 -6.00
C TYR A 40 -3.86 2.86 -5.80
N ILE A 41 -3.20 2.42 -4.73
CA ILE A 41 -1.81 2.75 -4.42
C ILE A 41 -1.09 1.46 -4.04
N GLU A 42 -0.10 1.09 -4.83
CA GLU A 42 0.80 -0.03 -4.54
C GLU A 42 2.05 0.48 -3.84
N THR A 43 2.43 -0.17 -2.75
CA THR A 43 3.55 0.27 -1.93
C THR A 43 4.40 -0.89 -1.42
N VAL A 44 5.65 -0.59 -1.10
CA VAL A 44 6.58 -1.52 -0.44
C VAL A 44 7.08 -0.88 0.85
N LEU A 45 7.12 -1.64 1.94
CA LEU A 45 7.72 -1.19 3.21
C LEU A 45 9.25 -1.23 3.07
N MET A 46 9.90 -0.09 3.27
CA MET A 46 11.35 0.06 3.15
C MET A 46 12.04 0.04 4.50
N ASP A 47 11.41 0.65 5.51
CA ASP A 47 11.87 0.66 6.90
C ASP A 47 10.66 0.46 7.82
N ASP A 48 10.78 -0.47 8.77
CA ASP A 48 9.73 -0.84 9.71
C ASP A 48 9.98 -0.33 11.14
N ASP A 49 10.91 0.62 11.31
CA ASP A 49 11.06 1.37 12.56
C ASP A 49 9.69 1.92 13.02
N PRO A 50 9.22 1.57 14.23
CA PRO A 50 7.91 1.99 14.70
C PRO A 50 7.79 3.51 14.95
N GLU A 51 8.90 4.22 15.11
CA GLU A 51 8.93 5.67 15.30
C GLU A 51 9.14 6.45 13.99
N ASP A 52 9.73 5.83 12.97
CA ASP A 52 9.99 6.45 11.66
C ASP A 52 9.86 5.46 10.47
N PRO A 53 8.67 4.89 10.22
CA PRO A 53 8.50 3.92 9.15
C PRO A 53 8.52 4.60 7.78
N THR A 54 9.19 3.98 6.82
CA THR A 54 9.28 4.49 5.45
C THR A 54 8.65 3.52 4.45
N ILE A 55 7.80 4.03 3.57
CA ILE A 55 7.23 3.29 2.44
C ILE A 55 7.72 3.87 1.10
N HIS A 56 7.86 3.01 0.11
CA HIS A 56 8.05 3.41 -1.28
C HIS A 56 6.73 3.21 -2.05
N VAL A 57 6.27 4.27 -2.74
CA VAL A 57 5.11 4.18 -3.63
C VAL A 57 5.57 3.67 -4.98
N VAL A 58 5.13 2.48 -5.36
CA VAL A 58 5.47 1.84 -6.64
C VAL A 58 4.56 2.36 -7.76
N SER A 59 3.26 2.45 -7.48
CA SER A 59 2.26 2.88 -8.44
C SER A 59 1.10 3.59 -7.75
N ILE A 60 0.53 4.57 -8.46
CA ILE A 60 -0.72 5.23 -8.07
C ILE A 60 -1.56 5.49 -9.32
N HIS A 61 -2.81 5.06 -9.28
CA HIS A 61 -3.77 5.29 -10.36
C HIS A 61 -5.21 5.20 -9.85
N GLU A 62 -6.14 5.71 -10.64
CA GLU A 62 -7.57 5.46 -10.41
C GLU A 62 -7.86 3.98 -10.73
N ALA A 63 -8.53 3.30 -9.80
CA ALA A 63 -8.81 1.87 -9.83
C ALA A 63 -9.87 1.47 -10.87
#